data_AF-A0A3E1HI22-F1
#
_entry.id   AF-A0A3E1HI22-F1
#
_cell.length_a   1.000
_cell.length_b   1.000
_cell.length_c   1.000
_cell.angle_alpha   90.00
_cell.angle_beta   90.00
_cell.angle_gamma   90.00
#
_symmetry.space_group_name_H-M   'P 1'
#
loop_
_entity.id
_entity.type
_entity.pdbx_description
1 polymer ?
#
loop_
_entity_poly.entity_id
_entity_poly.type
_entity_poly.pdbx_seq_one_letter_code
_entity_poly.pdbx_strand_id
1 'polypeptide(L)'
;MNIRKEIRTLSGTEWLDFLNTLLALKARGDGKDGYNKYVHWHHEVMVPTVHPDEPQDPDYRNGAHLGPAFLPWHREMLLQLEADLQAIKPDVTLPYWDWTLDAEEPMKSPVWKLIGGDGKAADYFRVQDGPFAHQYGNWPVPDYPEDGLPEPGLKRQFSQLVTSLPTAADVKMAMNEGLYDEPNYNASPFNRGFRNRLEGWITQKGDPQVSTPGSQLHNRVHLWIGGNMLAMTSPEDPVFFLHHCFIDKIWADWQAQMKLDKPDLSPHYCPMQGGPTGHNYDDVIKPWERRIRDVMDITTLGYAYEPGVPLTKRPFKSPFMA
;
A
#
# COMPACT_ATOMS: atom_id res chain seq x y z
N MET A 1 16.39 1.08 -16.09
CA MET A 1 14.95 1.00 -15.77
C MET A 1 14.81 -0.03 -14.67
N ASN A 2 14.27 0.37 -13.53
CA ASN A 2 14.11 -0.51 -12.37
C ASN A 2 12.95 -1.48 -12.62
N ILE A 3 13.10 -2.77 -12.29
CA ILE A 3 12.05 -3.78 -12.46
C ILE A 3 11.63 -4.32 -11.10
N ARG A 4 10.42 -3.97 -10.65
CA ARG A 4 9.81 -4.49 -9.43
C ARG A 4 9.16 -5.83 -9.72
N LYS A 5 9.66 -6.89 -9.08
CA LYS A 5 9.27 -8.28 -9.36
C LYS A 5 8.36 -8.85 -8.28
N GLU A 6 7.54 -9.82 -8.66
CA GLU A 6 6.73 -10.59 -7.72
C GLU A 6 7.64 -11.46 -6.84
N ILE A 7 7.34 -11.56 -5.54
CA ILE A 7 8.19 -12.22 -4.54
C ILE A 7 8.69 -13.63 -4.90
N ARG A 8 7.90 -14.45 -5.60
CA ARG A 8 8.24 -15.84 -5.99
C ARG A 8 9.15 -15.91 -7.21
N THR A 9 9.30 -14.82 -7.95
CA THR A 9 10.15 -14.75 -9.15
C THR A 9 11.57 -14.28 -8.83
N LEU A 10 11.78 -13.71 -7.64
CA LEU A 10 13.11 -13.36 -7.16
C LEU A 10 13.95 -14.62 -6.92
N SER A 11 15.19 -14.56 -7.36
CA SER A 11 16.23 -15.51 -6.97
C SER A 11 16.58 -15.38 -5.48
N GLY A 12 17.22 -16.40 -4.92
CA GLY A 12 17.71 -16.35 -3.54
C GLY A 12 18.69 -15.20 -3.28
N THR A 13 19.49 -14.82 -4.29
CA THR A 13 20.42 -13.69 -4.19
C THR A 13 19.68 -12.35 -4.18
N GLU A 14 18.68 -12.17 -5.05
CA GLU A 14 17.84 -10.95 -5.04
C GLU A 14 17.14 -10.77 -3.70
N TRP A 15 16.62 -11.86 -3.12
CA TRP A 15 16.04 -11.85 -1.78
C TRP A 15 17.03 -11.43 -0.70
N LEU A 16 18.20 -12.07 -0.69
CA LEU A 16 19.23 -11.78 0.30
C LEU A 16 19.72 -10.34 0.20
N ASP A 17 19.88 -9.85 -1.03
CA ASP A 17 20.29 -8.48 -1.32
C ASP A 17 19.26 -7.47 -0.82
N PHE A 18 17.98 -7.68 -1.12
CA PHE A 18 16.90 -6.83 -0.62
C PHE A 18 16.86 -6.81 0.91
N LEU A 19 16.84 -7.98 1.56
CA LEU A 19 16.74 -8.07 3.03
C LEU A 19 17.96 -7.44 3.73
N ASN A 20 19.18 -7.75 3.27
CA ASN A 20 20.39 -7.17 3.86
C ASN A 20 20.46 -5.66 3.68
N THR A 21 20.01 -5.15 2.53
CA THR A 21 19.97 -3.71 2.26
C THR A 21 18.94 -3.01 3.15
N LEU A 22 17.77 -3.63 3.37
CA LEU A 22 16.74 -3.11 4.26
C LEU A 22 17.20 -3.10 5.73
N LEU A 23 17.85 -4.17 6.19
CA LEU A 23 18.46 -4.23 7.53
C LEU A 23 19.55 -3.17 7.71
N ALA A 24 20.39 -2.96 6.69
CA ALA A 24 21.41 -1.91 6.72
C ALA A 24 20.79 -0.50 6.78
N LEU A 25 19.64 -0.29 6.11
CA LEU A 25 18.90 0.97 6.20
C LEU A 25 18.27 1.17 7.59
N LYS A 26 17.70 0.12 8.20
CA LYS A 26 17.16 0.17 9.58
C LYS A 26 18.25 0.42 10.62
N ALA A 27 19.43 -0.15 10.44
CA ALA A 27 20.56 0.02 11.37
C ALA A 27 21.05 1.49 11.49
N ARG A 28 20.66 2.37 10.55
CA ARG A 28 20.95 3.81 10.62
C ARG A 28 20.06 4.58 11.61
N GLY A 29 19.02 3.95 12.17
CA GLY A 29 18.15 4.53 13.21
C GLY A 29 17.25 5.67 12.71
N ASP A 30 16.96 6.62 13.61
CA ASP A 30 16.04 7.77 13.39
C ASP A 30 16.65 8.93 12.59
N GLY A 31 17.87 8.75 12.07
CA GLY A 31 18.48 9.75 11.20
C GLY A 31 17.70 9.93 9.91
N LYS A 32 17.88 11.09 9.26
CA LYS A 32 17.32 11.42 7.94
C LYS A 32 17.63 10.39 6.82
N ASP A 33 18.65 9.56 7.04
CA ASP A 33 19.15 8.55 6.10
C ASP A 33 18.79 7.10 6.53
N GLY A 34 17.95 6.95 7.57
CA GLY A 34 17.53 5.67 8.13
C GLY A 34 16.07 5.34 7.86
N TYR A 35 15.71 4.07 8.05
CA TYR A 35 14.38 3.54 7.75
C TYR A 35 13.26 4.19 8.58
N ASN A 36 13.53 4.59 9.82
CA ASN A 36 12.47 5.04 10.74
C ASN A 36 11.78 6.33 10.25
N LYS A 37 12.41 7.11 9.36
CA LYS A 37 11.76 8.25 8.71
C LYS A 37 10.48 7.88 7.95
N TYR A 38 10.40 6.68 7.37
CA TYR A 38 9.20 6.23 6.66
C TYR A 38 8.05 5.96 7.62
N VAL A 39 8.34 5.45 8.82
CA VAL A 39 7.37 5.28 9.90
C VAL A 39 6.88 6.65 10.36
N HIS A 40 7.80 7.60 10.59
CA HIS A 40 7.44 8.96 11.01
C HIS A 40 6.62 9.71 9.96
N TRP A 41 7.02 9.68 8.68
CA TRP A 41 6.27 10.33 7.61
C TRP A 41 4.85 9.80 7.47
N HIS A 42 4.69 8.46 7.54
CA HIS A 42 3.38 7.83 7.48
C HIS A 42 2.53 8.15 8.71
N HIS A 43 3.12 8.11 9.90
CA HIS A 43 2.43 8.50 11.12
C HIS A 43 1.99 9.97 11.08
N GLU A 44 2.90 10.89 10.77
CA GLU A 44 2.63 12.34 10.72
C GLU A 44 1.54 12.69 9.69
N VAL A 45 1.58 12.10 8.50
CA VAL A 45 0.59 12.42 7.45
C VAL A 45 -0.80 11.83 7.75
N MET A 46 -0.86 10.77 8.55
CA MET A 46 -2.11 10.15 9.00
C MET A 46 -2.72 10.85 10.20
N VAL A 47 -2.00 11.72 10.91
CA VAL A 47 -2.58 12.53 11.98
C VAL A 47 -3.77 13.27 11.39
N PRO A 48 -4.99 13.11 11.95
CA PRO A 48 -6.21 13.59 11.33
C PRO A 48 -6.15 15.08 11.00
N THR A 49 -6.68 15.40 9.82
CA THR A 49 -6.83 16.74 9.24
C THR A 49 -5.54 17.39 8.73
N VAL A 50 -5.47 17.62 7.41
CA VAL A 50 -4.49 18.54 6.83
C VAL A 50 -4.92 20.00 7.10
N HIS A 51 -6.20 20.22 7.44
CA HIS A 51 -6.82 21.54 7.57
C HIS A 51 -7.59 21.76 8.87
N PRO A 52 -7.51 22.99 9.45
CA PRO A 52 -8.22 23.33 10.69
C PRO A 52 -9.75 23.20 10.64
N ASP A 53 -10.36 23.29 9.45
CA ASP A 53 -11.81 23.29 9.26
C ASP A 53 -12.41 21.88 9.05
N GLU A 54 -11.56 20.86 8.88
CA GLU A 54 -12.01 19.48 8.76
C GLU A 54 -12.19 18.82 10.15
N PRO A 55 -13.08 17.81 10.29
CA PRO A 55 -13.21 17.07 11.54
C PRO A 55 -11.89 16.39 11.93
N GLN A 56 -11.41 16.65 13.15
CA GLN A 56 -10.27 15.94 13.75
C GLN A 56 -10.69 14.52 14.17
N ASP A 57 -10.95 13.69 13.17
CA ASP A 57 -11.45 12.32 13.31
C ASP A 57 -10.54 11.38 12.49
N PRO A 58 -9.98 10.31 13.08
CA PRO A 58 -9.17 9.33 12.36
C PRO A 58 -9.90 8.62 11.22
N ASP A 59 -11.23 8.59 11.22
CA ASP A 59 -12.05 8.07 10.13
C ASP A 59 -12.32 9.14 9.04
N TYR A 60 -11.79 10.35 9.21
CA TYR A 60 -11.83 11.42 8.22
C TYR A 60 -10.54 11.50 7.40
N ARG A 61 -10.64 12.03 6.17
CA ARG A 61 -9.52 12.11 5.24
C ARG A 61 -8.26 12.74 5.84
N ASN A 62 -7.12 12.17 5.48
CA ASN A 62 -5.80 12.65 5.83
C ASN A 62 -4.91 12.71 4.57
N GLY A 63 -3.67 13.16 4.71
CA GLY A 63 -2.82 13.44 3.53
C GLY A 63 -2.40 12.20 2.73
N ALA A 64 -2.62 10.99 3.25
CA ALA A 64 -2.21 9.74 2.62
C ALA A 64 -3.33 8.70 2.48
N HIS A 65 -4.52 8.90 3.08
CA HIS A 65 -5.60 7.91 3.11
C HIS A 65 -6.98 8.56 3.05
N LEU A 66 -7.99 7.73 2.80
CA LEU A 66 -9.42 8.03 2.80
C LEU A 66 -9.79 9.11 1.77
N GLY A 67 -8.92 9.33 0.78
CA GLY A 67 -9.08 10.34 -0.25
C GLY A 67 -8.12 10.17 -1.43
N PRO A 68 -8.26 11.03 -2.46
CA PRO A 68 -7.60 10.85 -3.75
C PRO A 68 -6.07 10.71 -3.72
N ALA A 69 -5.38 11.36 -2.78
CA ALA A 69 -3.93 11.29 -2.62
C ALA A 69 -3.42 9.90 -2.18
N PHE A 70 -4.28 8.96 -1.80
CA PHE A 70 -3.87 7.63 -1.31
C PHE A 70 -2.84 6.94 -2.21
N LEU A 71 -3.15 6.79 -3.49
CA LEU A 71 -2.28 6.10 -4.44
C LEU A 71 -0.98 6.90 -4.76
N PRO A 72 -1.03 8.19 -5.14
CA PRO A 72 0.19 8.95 -5.41
C PRO A 72 1.09 9.13 -4.19
N TRP A 73 0.53 9.28 -2.98
CA TRP A 73 1.33 9.43 -1.76
C TRP A 73 2.15 8.17 -1.47
N HIS A 74 1.50 6.99 -1.52
CA HIS A 74 2.20 5.73 -1.32
C HIS A 74 3.20 5.43 -2.43
N ARG A 75 2.88 5.74 -3.70
CA ARG A 75 3.85 5.64 -4.80
C ARG A 75 5.11 6.48 -4.54
N GLU A 76 4.94 7.72 -4.09
CA GLU A 76 6.09 8.58 -3.76
C GLU A 76 6.90 7.97 -2.60
N MET A 77 6.24 7.50 -1.54
CA MET A 77 6.91 6.83 -0.43
C MET A 77 7.75 5.62 -0.90
N LEU A 78 7.22 4.81 -1.82
CA LEU A 78 7.94 3.67 -2.43
C LEU A 78 9.15 4.12 -3.23
N LEU A 79 9.05 5.21 -4.01
CA LEU A 79 10.17 5.77 -4.76
C LEU A 79 11.28 6.26 -3.82
N GLN A 80 10.90 6.89 -2.71
CA GLN A 80 11.85 7.36 -1.70
C GLN A 80 12.55 6.18 -1.01
N LEU A 81 11.84 5.10 -0.66
CA LEU A 81 12.47 3.91 -0.10
C LEU A 81 13.41 3.24 -1.11
N GLU A 82 12.98 3.06 -2.35
CA GLU A 82 13.78 2.42 -3.38
C GLU A 82 15.07 3.21 -3.66
N ALA A 83 15.00 4.55 -3.72
CA ALA A 83 16.18 5.39 -3.89
C ALA A 83 17.19 5.24 -2.74
N ASP A 84 16.72 5.20 -1.49
CA ASP A 84 17.56 5.02 -0.31
C ASP A 84 18.21 3.63 -0.24
N LEU A 85 17.47 2.58 -0.63
CA LEU A 85 18.02 1.24 -0.79
C LEU A 85 19.08 1.21 -1.89
N GLN A 86 18.85 1.89 -3.02
CA GLN A 86 19.80 1.97 -4.13
C GLN A 86 21.07 2.76 -3.78
N ALA A 87 20.97 3.72 -2.84
CA ALA A 87 22.14 4.40 -2.29
C ALA A 87 23.04 3.46 -1.45
N ILE A 88 22.51 2.34 -0.96
CA ILE A 88 23.27 1.27 -0.29
C ILE A 88 23.72 0.21 -1.31
N LYS A 89 22.79 -0.25 -2.16
CA LYS A 89 23.02 -1.28 -3.17
C LYS A 89 22.29 -0.92 -4.48
N PRO A 90 23.01 -0.42 -5.51
CA PRO A 90 22.42 0.20 -6.70
C PRO A 90 21.42 -0.67 -7.48
N ASP A 91 21.58 -1.98 -7.49
CA ASP A 91 20.75 -2.89 -8.29
C ASP A 91 19.50 -3.40 -7.54
N VAL A 92 19.31 -3.02 -6.28
CA VAL A 92 18.13 -3.43 -5.50
C VAL A 92 16.90 -2.65 -5.99
N THR A 93 15.80 -3.37 -6.14
CA THR A 93 14.47 -2.83 -6.42
C THR A 93 13.48 -3.39 -5.42
N LEU A 94 12.38 -2.68 -5.18
CA LEU A 94 11.34 -3.17 -4.29
C LEU A 94 10.59 -4.36 -4.93
N PRO A 95 10.51 -5.52 -4.25
CA PRO A 95 9.61 -6.59 -4.68
C PRO A 95 8.17 -6.28 -4.27
N TYR A 96 7.20 -6.94 -4.90
CA TYR A 96 5.80 -6.85 -4.50
C TYR A 96 5.23 -8.22 -4.12
N TRP A 97 4.34 -8.22 -3.12
CA TRP A 97 3.63 -9.42 -2.68
C TRP A 97 2.23 -9.44 -3.30
N ASP A 98 2.05 -10.30 -4.31
CA ASP A 98 0.71 -10.63 -4.83
C ASP A 98 0.01 -11.56 -3.84
N TRP A 99 -0.69 -10.94 -2.89
CA TRP A 99 -1.46 -11.64 -1.87
C TRP A 99 -2.67 -12.40 -2.44
N THR A 100 -3.06 -12.17 -3.70
CA THR A 100 -4.17 -12.94 -4.31
C THR A 100 -3.79 -14.39 -4.56
N LEU A 101 -2.50 -14.66 -4.77
CA LEU A 101 -1.95 -16.01 -4.97
C LEU A 101 -1.91 -16.81 -3.66
N ASP A 102 -2.05 -16.13 -2.52
CA ASP A 102 -2.05 -16.73 -1.19
C ASP A 102 -3.45 -16.77 -0.56
N ALA A 103 -4.48 -16.27 -1.22
CA ALA A 103 -5.79 -16.07 -0.61
C ALA A 103 -6.43 -17.36 -0.07
N GLU A 104 -6.14 -18.51 -0.68
CA GLU A 104 -6.62 -19.82 -0.25
C GLU A 104 -5.90 -20.33 1.01
N GLU A 105 -4.58 -20.13 1.10
CA GLU A 105 -3.76 -20.54 2.25
C GLU A 105 -2.81 -19.42 2.73
N PRO A 106 -3.34 -18.29 3.27
CA PRO A 106 -2.55 -17.09 3.56
C PRO A 106 -1.34 -17.32 4.48
N MET A 107 -1.51 -18.21 5.46
CA MET A 107 -0.49 -18.58 6.44
C MET A 107 0.72 -19.32 5.80
N LYS A 108 0.54 -19.92 4.62
CA LYS A 108 1.58 -20.66 3.91
C LYS A 108 2.32 -19.81 2.88
N SER A 109 1.99 -18.52 2.77
CA SER A 109 2.64 -17.63 1.81
C SER A 109 4.17 -17.72 1.95
N PRO A 110 4.91 -17.79 0.81
CA PRO A 110 6.35 -17.82 0.84
C PRO A 110 6.95 -16.54 1.45
N VAL A 111 6.21 -15.43 1.48
CA VAL A 111 6.67 -14.18 2.10
C VAL A 111 7.07 -14.42 3.57
N TRP A 112 6.29 -15.21 4.33
CA TRP A 112 6.54 -15.47 5.74
C TRP A 112 7.80 -16.30 6.00
N LYS A 113 8.24 -17.12 5.03
CA LYS A 113 9.52 -17.84 5.13
C LYS A 113 10.72 -16.89 5.02
N LEU A 114 10.52 -15.73 4.39
CA LEU A 114 11.55 -14.76 4.08
C LEU A 114 11.62 -13.65 5.14
N ILE A 115 10.47 -13.17 5.61
CA ILE A 115 10.36 -12.02 6.51
C ILE A 115 9.85 -12.36 7.92
N GLY A 116 9.75 -13.65 8.24
CA GLY A 116 9.16 -14.14 9.49
C GLY A 116 7.64 -14.26 9.40
N GLY A 117 7.06 -15.11 10.25
CA GLY A 117 5.64 -15.44 10.30
C GLY A 117 4.85 -14.64 11.33
N ASP A 118 3.87 -15.31 11.93
CA ASP A 118 2.93 -14.74 12.89
C ASP A 118 3.56 -14.44 14.25
N GLY A 119 2.87 -13.61 15.02
CA GLY A 119 3.20 -13.32 16.40
C GLY A 119 2.75 -14.42 17.37
N LYS A 120 3.43 -14.53 18.51
CA LYS A 120 3.01 -15.43 19.59
C LYS A 120 2.23 -14.68 20.66
N ALA A 121 0.97 -15.04 20.88
CA ALA A 121 0.09 -14.39 21.87
C ALA A 121 0.70 -14.33 23.29
N ALA A 122 1.42 -15.39 23.69
CA ALA A 122 2.09 -15.46 25.00
C ALA A 122 3.29 -14.49 25.14
N ASP A 123 3.73 -13.88 24.04
CA ASP A 123 4.80 -12.89 23.96
C ASP A 123 4.29 -11.62 23.27
N TYR A 124 3.12 -11.14 23.70
CA TYR A 124 2.50 -9.90 23.20
C TYR A 124 2.35 -9.85 21.68
N PHE A 125 2.16 -11.01 21.04
CA PHE A 125 2.10 -11.17 19.58
C PHE A 125 3.35 -10.72 18.83
N ARG A 126 4.51 -10.71 19.50
CA ARG A 126 5.80 -10.44 18.87
C ARG A 126 6.14 -11.53 17.86
N VAL A 127 6.67 -11.14 16.70
CA VAL A 127 7.16 -12.04 15.65
C VAL A 127 8.33 -12.87 16.18
N GLN A 128 8.27 -14.19 15.96
CA GLN A 128 9.16 -15.16 16.60
C GLN A 128 10.30 -15.64 15.71
N ASP A 129 10.27 -15.40 14.40
CA ASP A 129 11.27 -15.90 13.45
C ASP A 129 11.53 -14.91 12.31
N GLY A 130 12.47 -15.25 11.43
CA GLY A 130 12.89 -14.40 10.34
C GLY A 130 13.78 -13.22 10.76
N PRO A 131 14.28 -12.44 9.78
CA PRO A 131 15.28 -11.39 10.01
C PRO A 131 14.79 -10.24 10.92
N PHE A 132 13.47 -10.10 11.08
CA PHE A 132 12.83 -9.00 11.78
C PHE A 132 12.33 -9.36 13.20
N ALA A 133 12.56 -10.60 13.65
CA ALA A 133 12.21 -10.99 15.01
C ALA A 133 13.07 -10.25 16.04
N HIS A 134 12.41 -9.73 17.08
CA HIS A 134 13.04 -8.92 18.12
C HIS A 134 14.24 -9.61 18.80
N GLN A 135 14.16 -10.92 19.00
CA GLN A 135 15.21 -11.72 19.67
C GLN A 135 16.58 -11.67 18.96
N TYR A 136 16.62 -11.32 17.66
CA TYR A 136 17.86 -11.19 16.91
C TYR A 136 18.44 -9.78 16.97
N GLY A 137 17.69 -8.78 17.45
CA GLY A 137 18.17 -7.40 17.64
C GLY A 137 18.37 -6.59 16.36
N ASN A 138 18.15 -7.17 15.17
CA ASN A 138 18.41 -6.51 13.88
C ASN A 138 17.28 -5.57 13.41
N TRP A 139 16.11 -5.63 14.05
CA TRP A 139 14.93 -4.83 13.71
C TRP A 139 14.28 -4.25 14.97
N PRO A 140 14.89 -3.20 15.56
CA PRO A 140 14.30 -2.54 16.71
C PRO A 140 13.01 -1.82 16.31
N VAL A 141 11.90 -2.21 16.94
CA VAL A 141 10.60 -1.52 16.87
C VAL A 141 10.32 -1.03 18.29
N PRO A 142 10.09 0.27 18.51
CA PRO A 142 9.81 0.78 19.84
C PRO A 142 8.41 0.34 20.31
N ASP A 143 8.20 0.54 21.59
CA ASP A 143 6.91 0.39 22.26
C ASP A 143 5.98 1.54 21.82
N TYR A 144 4.76 1.21 21.39
CA TYR A 144 3.70 2.17 21.05
C TYR A 144 2.41 1.79 21.80
N PRO A 145 2.27 2.16 23.08
CA PRO A 145 1.11 1.81 23.89
C PRO A 145 -0.19 2.45 23.36
N GLU A 146 -0.09 3.61 22.73
CA GLU A 146 -1.18 4.31 22.06
C GLU A 146 -1.77 3.51 20.88
N ASP A 147 -0.95 2.70 20.22
CA ASP A 147 -1.37 1.79 19.15
C ASP A 147 -1.96 0.48 19.70
N GLY A 148 -2.00 0.31 21.04
CA GLY A 148 -2.39 -0.94 21.70
C GLY A 148 -1.36 -2.06 21.54
N LEU A 149 -0.10 -1.71 21.26
CA LEU A 149 0.99 -2.63 20.96
C LEU A 149 2.12 -2.50 22.01
N PRO A 150 1.90 -2.95 23.25
CA PRO A 150 2.88 -2.79 24.34
C PRO A 150 4.14 -3.61 24.07
N GLU A 151 5.25 -3.23 24.72
CA GLU A 151 6.57 -3.84 24.59
C GLU A 151 7.25 -3.58 23.23
N PRO A 152 8.59 -3.53 23.16
CA PRO A 152 9.28 -3.40 21.89
C PRO A 152 9.18 -4.68 21.03
N GLY A 153 9.46 -4.52 19.73
CA GLY A 153 9.52 -5.59 18.75
C GLY A 153 8.28 -5.66 17.85
N LEU A 154 8.51 -6.08 16.61
CA LEU A 154 7.50 -6.24 15.57
C LEU A 154 6.42 -7.23 16.01
N LYS A 155 5.15 -6.89 15.77
CA LYS A 155 3.98 -7.70 16.13
C LYS A 155 3.10 -7.97 14.92
N ARG A 156 2.63 -9.20 14.83
CA ARG A 156 1.66 -9.68 13.83
C ARG A 156 0.60 -10.55 14.52
N GLN A 157 -0.62 -10.47 14.04
CA GLN A 157 -1.79 -11.11 14.62
C GLN A 157 -2.66 -11.69 13.50
N PHE A 158 -2.10 -12.66 12.77
CA PHE A 158 -2.72 -13.15 11.55
C PHE A 158 -4.14 -13.66 11.82
N SER A 159 -5.05 -13.26 10.92
CA SER A 159 -6.43 -13.75 10.87
C SER A 159 -7.31 -13.44 12.10
N GLN A 160 -6.91 -12.48 12.97
CA GLN A 160 -7.71 -12.14 14.17
C GLN A 160 -8.92 -11.24 13.85
N LEU A 161 -8.73 -10.21 13.01
CA LEU A 161 -9.81 -9.25 12.67
C LEU A 161 -10.62 -9.68 11.44
N VAL A 162 -9.95 -10.27 10.45
CA VAL A 162 -10.57 -10.83 9.25
C VAL A 162 -9.92 -12.16 8.91
N THR A 163 -10.69 -13.11 8.38
CA THR A 163 -10.24 -14.50 8.22
C THR A 163 -9.65 -14.83 6.85
N SER A 164 -9.61 -13.88 5.92
CA SER A 164 -9.13 -14.11 4.56
C SER A 164 -8.40 -12.90 3.98
N LEU A 165 -7.44 -13.16 3.10
CA LEU A 165 -6.90 -12.15 2.20
C LEU A 165 -7.88 -11.88 1.05
N PRO A 166 -7.75 -10.75 0.34
CA PRO A 166 -8.53 -10.52 -0.86
C PRO A 166 -8.08 -11.42 -2.02
N THR A 167 -8.95 -11.59 -3.00
CA THR A 167 -8.80 -12.55 -4.11
C THR A 167 -8.53 -11.85 -5.44
N ALA A 168 -8.16 -12.63 -6.47
CA ALA A 168 -8.05 -12.11 -7.84
C ALA A 168 -9.39 -11.56 -8.38
N ALA A 169 -10.54 -12.08 -7.90
CA ALA A 169 -11.85 -11.54 -8.25
C ALA A 169 -12.06 -10.14 -7.67
N ASP A 170 -11.58 -9.89 -6.45
CA ASP A 170 -11.65 -8.57 -5.83
C ASP A 170 -10.82 -7.54 -6.59
N VAL A 171 -9.59 -7.91 -6.99
CA VAL A 171 -8.74 -7.07 -7.85
C VAL A 171 -9.41 -6.80 -9.20
N LYS A 172 -10.03 -7.82 -9.80
CA LYS A 172 -10.77 -7.66 -11.06
C LYS A 172 -11.92 -6.67 -10.94
N MET A 173 -12.62 -6.63 -9.80
CA MET A 173 -13.66 -5.62 -9.55
C MET A 173 -13.06 -4.20 -9.53
N ALA A 174 -11.93 -3.98 -8.86
CA ALA A 174 -11.22 -2.70 -8.91
C ALA A 174 -10.77 -2.33 -10.32
N MET A 175 -10.19 -3.28 -11.07
CA MET A 175 -9.77 -3.05 -12.45
C MET A 175 -10.92 -2.66 -13.39
N ASN A 176 -12.17 -2.97 -13.05
CA ASN A 176 -13.36 -2.59 -13.81
C ASN A 176 -13.88 -1.19 -13.50
N GLU A 177 -13.36 -0.51 -12.47
CA GLU A 177 -13.72 0.87 -12.18
C GLU A 177 -13.31 1.79 -13.33
N GLY A 178 -14.25 2.62 -13.78
CA GLY A 178 -14.09 3.46 -14.97
C GLY A 178 -13.60 4.88 -14.67
N LEU A 179 -13.56 5.26 -13.39
CA LEU A 179 -13.15 6.56 -12.86
C LEU A 179 -12.10 6.33 -11.78
N TYR A 180 -11.20 7.29 -11.60
CA TYR A 180 -10.21 7.25 -10.52
C TYR A 180 -10.88 7.38 -9.14
N ASP A 181 -11.72 8.41 -8.99
CA ASP A 181 -12.49 8.74 -7.80
C ASP A 181 -13.73 9.53 -8.24
N GLU A 182 -14.60 9.92 -7.31
CA GLU A 182 -15.76 10.76 -7.59
C GLU A 182 -15.96 11.87 -6.54
N PRO A 183 -16.75 12.93 -6.85
CA PRO A 183 -17.00 14.03 -5.93
C PRO A 183 -17.48 13.55 -4.55
N ASN A 184 -17.10 14.29 -3.50
CA ASN A 184 -17.02 13.93 -2.07
C ASN A 184 -15.65 13.38 -1.66
N TYR A 185 -14.98 12.67 -2.58
CA TYR A 185 -13.56 12.30 -2.49
C TYR A 185 -13.18 11.56 -1.20
N ASN A 186 -14.10 10.84 -0.58
CA ASN A 186 -13.97 10.31 0.79
C ASN A 186 -13.95 8.77 0.82
N ALA A 187 -13.91 8.21 2.03
CA ALA A 187 -13.97 6.77 2.30
C ALA A 187 -15.39 6.19 2.45
N SER A 188 -16.42 6.91 2.01
CA SER A 188 -17.78 6.36 2.07
C SER A 188 -17.86 5.08 1.24
N PRO A 189 -18.52 4.00 1.72
CA PRO A 189 -18.70 2.79 0.92
C PRO A 189 -19.53 3.04 -0.34
N PHE A 190 -20.29 4.15 -0.40
CA PHE A 190 -21.09 4.54 -1.55
C PHE A 190 -20.34 5.42 -2.56
N ASN A 191 -19.14 5.89 -2.21
CA ASN A 191 -18.28 6.68 -3.10
C ASN A 191 -17.53 5.73 -4.05
N ARG A 192 -17.90 5.76 -5.33
CA ARG A 192 -17.36 4.89 -6.38
C ARG A 192 -16.01 5.38 -6.89
N GLY A 193 -15.33 4.52 -7.64
CA GLY A 193 -14.06 4.82 -8.27
C GLY A 193 -12.94 3.90 -7.82
N PHE A 194 -11.94 3.80 -8.69
CA PHE A 194 -10.80 2.92 -8.54
C PHE A 194 -10.07 3.10 -7.22
N ARG A 195 -9.76 4.34 -6.82
CA ARG A 195 -9.06 4.69 -5.58
C ARG A 195 -9.80 4.11 -4.37
N ASN A 196 -11.08 4.45 -4.20
CA ASN A 196 -11.84 4.05 -3.02
C ASN A 196 -12.13 2.53 -2.98
N ARG A 197 -12.30 1.91 -4.16
CA ARG A 197 -12.40 0.47 -4.31
C ARG A 197 -11.11 -0.21 -3.84
N LEU A 198 -9.96 0.20 -4.40
CA LEU A 198 -8.66 -0.41 -4.16
C LEU A 198 -8.16 -0.20 -2.73
N GLU A 199 -8.41 0.99 -2.18
CA GLU A 199 -8.11 1.29 -0.78
C GLU A 199 -8.90 0.37 0.17
N GLY A 200 -10.14 0.01 -0.20
CA GLY A 200 -10.90 -1.06 0.44
C GLY A 200 -12.17 -0.64 1.16
N TRP A 201 -12.71 0.55 0.83
CA TRP A 201 -13.86 1.14 1.51
C TRP A 201 -15.22 0.74 0.90
N ILE A 202 -15.25 0.34 -0.37
CA ILE A 202 -16.46 -0.15 -1.02
C ILE A 202 -16.73 -1.59 -0.55
N THR A 203 -17.53 -1.71 0.51
CA THR A 203 -17.95 -2.97 1.12
C THR A 203 -19.25 -3.50 0.48
N GLN A 204 -19.78 -4.62 0.99
CA GLN A 204 -21.09 -5.17 0.60
C GLN A 204 -22.24 -4.16 0.73
N LYS A 205 -22.09 -3.14 1.59
CA LYS A 205 -23.07 -2.05 1.70
C LYS A 205 -23.11 -1.17 0.45
N GLY A 206 -21.94 -0.94 -0.16
CA GLY A 206 -21.77 -0.06 -1.33
C GLY A 206 -21.91 -0.78 -2.67
N ASP A 207 -21.54 -2.06 -2.71
CA ASP A 207 -21.64 -2.90 -3.90
C ASP A 207 -22.06 -4.34 -3.52
N PRO A 208 -23.26 -4.81 -3.93
CA PRO A 208 -23.73 -6.16 -3.64
C PRO A 208 -22.93 -7.27 -4.36
N GLN A 209 -22.05 -6.93 -5.31
CA GLN A 209 -21.14 -7.91 -5.93
C GLN A 209 -20.00 -8.32 -5.00
N VAL A 210 -19.72 -7.55 -3.94
CA VAL A 210 -18.73 -7.92 -2.92
C VAL A 210 -19.24 -9.12 -2.13
N SER A 211 -18.54 -10.25 -2.21
CA SER A 211 -18.89 -11.47 -1.48
C SER A 211 -18.31 -11.51 -0.06
N THR A 212 -17.21 -10.80 0.17
CA THR A 212 -16.44 -10.88 1.42
C THR A 212 -16.90 -9.80 2.41
N PRO A 213 -17.28 -10.13 3.66
CA PRO A 213 -17.71 -9.12 4.63
C PRO A 213 -16.60 -8.16 5.07
N GLY A 214 -16.98 -6.91 5.35
CA GLY A 214 -16.10 -5.87 5.90
C GLY A 214 -15.26 -5.15 4.85
N SER A 215 -14.10 -4.63 5.27
CA SER A 215 -13.15 -3.94 4.38
C SER A 215 -12.52 -4.89 3.37
N GLN A 216 -12.12 -4.33 2.23
CA GLN A 216 -11.62 -5.05 1.05
C GLN A 216 -10.15 -4.70 0.76
N LEU A 217 -9.54 -5.40 -0.20
CA LEU A 217 -8.27 -5.05 -0.86
C LEU A 217 -7.19 -4.54 0.12
N HIS A 218 -6.67 -3.32 -0.06
CA HIS A 218 -5.60 -2.75 0.78
C HIS A 218 -5.92 -2.86 2.28
N ASN A 219 -7.04 -2.29 2.73
CA ASN A 219 -7.44 -2.30 4.13
C ASN A 219 -7.57 -3.73 4.67
N ARG A 220 -8.08 -4.66 3.87
CA ARG A 220 -8.25 -6.04 4.30
C ARG A 220 -6.92 -6.74 4.54
N VAL A 221 -5.88 -6.46 3.78
CA VAL A 221 -4.55 -7.04 4.02
C VAL A 221 -3.96 -6.51 5.32
N HIS A 222 -4.06 -5.20 5.57
CA HIS A 222 -3.69 -4.59 6.85
C HIS A 222 -4.43 -5.28 8.02
N LEU A 223 -5.76 -5.44 7.91
CA LEU A 223 -6.58 -6.12 8.91
C LEU A 223 -6.25 -7.60 9.08
N TRP A 224 -5.90 -8.30 8.00
CA TRP A 224 -5.57 -9.72 8.05
C TRP A 224 -4.25 -9.97 8.77
N ILE A 225 -3.25 -9.10 8.56
CA ILE A 225 -1.95 -9.21 9.21
C ILE A 225 -2.03 -8.84 10.70
N GLY A 226 -2.79 -7.78 11.03
CA GLY A 226 -2.93 -7.34 12.41
C GLY A 226 -1.64 -6.77 13.01
N GLY A 227 -1.60 -6.58 14.33
CA GLY A 227 -0.42 -6.06 15.02
C GLY A 227 -0.01 -4.69 14.49
N ASN A 228 1.29 -4.48 14.21
CA ASN A 228 1.80 -3.20 13.70
C ASN A 228 1.11 -2.77 12.41
N MET A 229 0.68 -3.70 11.55
CA MET A 229 0.00 -3.36 10.29
C MET A 229 -1.37 -2.68 10.49
N LEU A 230 -1.91 -2.57 11.70
CA LEU A 230 -3.15 -1.82 11.98
C LEU A 230 -2.93 -0.35 12.31
N ALA A 231 -1.72 -0.01 12.75
CA ALA A 231 -1.43 1.29 13.33
C ALA A 231 -1.04 2.32 12.27
N MET A 232 -1.05 3.59 12.67
CA MET A 232 -0.42 4.67 11.89
C MET A 232 1.09 4.44 11.75
N THR A 233 1.68 3.61 12.59
CA THR A 233 3.07 3.14 12.53
C THR A 233 3.23 1.86 11.70
N SER A 234 2.25 1.45 10.89
CA SER A 234 2.30 0.22 10.10
C SER A 234 3.53 -0.02 9.23
N PRO A 235 4.27 1.01 8.73
CA PRO A 235 5.57 0.78 8.10
C PRO A 235 6.65 0.18 9.01
N GLU A 236 6.44 0.06 10.33
CA GLU A 236 7.32 -0.72 11.21
C GLU A 236 7.40 -2.19 10.78
N ASP A 237 6.38 -2.70 10.11
CA ASP A 237 6.41 -4.00 9.46
C ASP A 237 6.91 -3.89 8.01
N PRO A 238 8.06 -4.49 7.65
CA PRO A 238 8.57 -4.50 6.27
C PRO A 238 7.60 -5.01 5.22
N VAL A 239 6.63 -5.86 5.60
CA VAL A 239 5.60 -6.34 4.67
C VAL A 239 4.74 -5.22 4.11
N PHE A 240 4.66 -4.08 4.81
CA PHE A 240 4.00 -2.85 4.35
C PHE A 240 4.46 -2.49 2.93
N PHE A 241 5.77 -2.46 2.70
CA PHE A 241 6.32 -2.03 1.41
C PHE A 241 6.08 -3.03 0.29
N LEU A 242 6.07 -4.33 0.59
CA LEU A 242 5.74 -5.38 -0.38
C LEU A 242 4.24 -5.34 -0.74
N HIS A 243 3.39 -5.10 0.26
CA HIS A 243 1.95 -4.91 0.09
C HIS A 243 1.66 -3.67 -0.77
N HIS A 244 2.22 -2.53 -0.39
CA HIS A 244 2.04 -1.26 -1.11
C HIS A 244 2.66 -1.26 -2.50
N CYS A 245 3.75 -2.00 -2.74
CA CYS A 245 4.24 -2.21 -4.10
C CYS A 245 3.23 -2.95 -4.98
N PHE A 246 2.41 -3.85 -4.42
CA PHE A 246 1.37 -4.53 -5.18
C PHE A 246 0.13 -3.63 -5.38
N ILE A 247 -0.21 -2.79 -4.40
CA ILE A 247 -1.22 -1.73 -4.59
C ILE A 247 -0.80 -0.78 -5.72
N ASP A 248 0.46 -0.35 -5.73
CA ASP A 248 1.02 0.50 -6.77
C ASP A 248 1.03 -0.20 -8.15
N LYS A 249 1.34 -1.50 -8.18
CA LYS A 249 1.23 -2.32 -9.40
C LYS A 249 -0.20 -2.33 -9.94
N ILE A 250 -1.20 -2.61 -9.10
CA ILE A 250 -2.61 -2.65 -9.52
C ILE A 250 -3.02 -1.28 -10.07
N TRP A 251 -2.55 -0.18 -9.45
CA TRP A 251 -2.79 1.16 -9.98
C TRP A 251 -2.12 1.39 -11.33
N ALA A 252 -0.84 1.06 -11.49
CA ALA A 252 -0.13 1.18 -12.77
C ALA A 252 -0.81 0.37 -13.89
N ASP A 253 -1.24 -0.86 -13.59
CA ASP A 253 -1.96 -1.72 -14.53
C ASP A 253 -3.30 -1.09 -14.92
N TRP A 254 -4.04 -0.53 -13.95
CA TRP A 254 -5.30 0.19 -14.21
C TRP A 254 -5.08 1.43 -15.06
N GLN A 255 -4.04 2.22 -14.80
CA GLN A 255 -3.71 3.40 -15.59
C GLN A 255 -3.37 3.02 -17.04
N ALA A 256 -2.59 1.95 -17.24
CA ALA A 256 -2.26 1.45 -18.57
C ALA A 256 -3.52 1.00 -19.33
N GLN A 257 -4.42 0.28 -18.65
CA GLN A 257 -5.70 -0.13 -19.22
C GLN A 257 -6.64 1.06 -19.50
N MET A 258 -6.69 2.07 -18.63
CA MET A 258 -7.46 3.30 -18.83
C MET A 258 -6.94 4.11 -20.02
N LYS A 259 -5.62 4.25 -20.15
CA LYS A 259 -4.99 4.90 -21.30
C LYS A 259 -5.34 4.20 -22.60
N LEU A 260 -5.42 2.86 -22.59
CA LEU A 260 -5.89 2.09 -23.74
C LEU A 260 -7.38 2.30 -23.99
N ASP A 261 -8.24 2.22 -22.97
CA ASP A 261 -9.69 2.22 -23.13
C ASP A 261 -10.30 3.61 -23.37
N LYS A 262 -9.81 4.62 -22.65
CA LYS A 262 -10.38 5.96 -22.57
C LYS A 262 -9.29 7.04 -22.68
N PRO A 263 -8.45 7.06 -23.72
CA PRO A 263 -7.32 8.00 -23.83
C PRO A 263 -7.70 9.47 -23.61
N ASP A 264 -8.92 9.86 -23.98
CA ASP A 264 -9.45 11.23 -23.84
C ASP A 264 -9.72 11.65 -22.39
N LEU A 265 -9.68 10.72 -21.43
CA LEU A 265 -9.83 10.99 -19.99
C LEU A 265 -8.49 11.00 -19.24
N SER A 266 -7.37 11.00 -19.96
CA SER A 266 -6.05 11.27 -19.37
C SER A 266 -6.07 12.60 -18.61
N PRO A 267 -5.44 12.71 -17.41
CA PRO A 267 -4.46 11.80 -16.82
C PRO A 267 -5.05 10.66 -15.96
N HIS A 268 -6.36 10.43 -16.01
CA HIS A 268 -7.05 9.44 -15.19
C HIS A 268 -6.84 9.66 -13.68
N TYR A 269 -6.96 10.92 -13.27
CA TYR A 269 -6.94 11.35 -11.88
C TYR A 269 -8.08 12.36 -11.64
N CYS A 270 -8.62 12.36 -10.43
CA CYS A 270 -9.51 13.40 -9.94
C CYS A 270 -9.40 13.48 -8.41
N PRO A 271 -9.54 14.67 -7.81
CA PRO A 271 -9.89 15.96 -8.42
C PRO A 271 -8.73 16.59 -9.18
N MET A 272 -9.05 17.24 -10.30
CA MET A 272 -8.08 18.11 -10.98
C MET A 272 -7.84 19.39 -10.18
N GLN A 273 -8.91 19.98 -9.65
CA GLN A 273 -8.92 21.19 -8.82
C GLN A 273 -10.21 21.25 -7.99
N GLY A 274 -10.24 22.10 -6.96
CA GLY A 274 -11.44 22.38 -6.17
C GLY A 274 -11.93 21.23 -5.27
N GLY A 275 -11.15 20.15 -5.17
CA GLY A 275 -11.32 19.14 -4.14
C GLY A 275 -10.49 19.47 -2.89
N PRO A 276 -10.43 18.52 -1.93
CA PRO A 276 -9.68 18.70 -0.70
C PRO A 276 -8.21 19.02 -0.99
N THR A 277 -7.68 20.03 -0.30
CA THR A 277 -6.27 20.41 -0.41
C THR A 277 -5.37 19.24 0.00
N GLY A 278 -4.27 19.05 -0.74
CA GLY A 278 -3.41 17.86 -0.64
C GLY A 278 -3.85 16.71 -1.55
N HIS A 279 -5.06 16.77 -2.11
CA HIS A 279 -5.63 15.72 -2.96
C HIS A 279 -5.85 16.17 -4.40
N ASN A 280 -5.68 17.45 -4.74
CA ASN A 280 -5.81 17.93 -6.11
C ASN A 280 -4.59 17.56 -6.96
N TYR A 281 -4.79 17.44 -8.27
CA TYR A 281 -3.76 17.00 -9.21
C TYR A 281 -2.44 17.79 -9.14
N ASP A 282 -2.52 19.09 -8.86
CA ASP A 282 -1.37 20.00 -8.74
C ASP A 282 -0.89 20.24 -7.30
N ASP A 283 -1.51 19.57 -6.31
CA ASP A 283 -1.10 19.68 -4.91
C ASP A 283 0.21 18.94 -4.65
N VAL A 284 0.98 19.46 -3.71
CA VAL A 284 2.25 18.89 -3.26
C VAL A 284 2.00 17.67 -2.36
N ILE A 285 2.69 16.58 -2.63
CA ILE A 285 2.69 15.36 -1.82
C ILE A 285 3.60 15.61 -0.61
N LYS A 286 3.02 16.04 0.50
CA LYS A 286 3.79 16.24 1.74
C LYS A 286 4.26 14.89 2.30
N PRO A 287 5.46 14.82 2.91
CA PRO A 287 6.37 15.92 3.24
C PRO A 287 7.37 16.29 2.13
N TRP A 288 7.21 15.74 0.92
CA TRP A 288 8.13 15.95 -0.21
C TRP A 288 7.75 17.17 -1.05
N GLU A 289 8.53 17.41 -2.10
CA GLU A 289 8.35 18.57 -3.00
C GLU A 289 7.60 18.21 -4.29
N ARG A 290 7.48 16.93 -4.62
CA ARG A 290 6.77 16.46 -5.82
C ARG A 290 5.28 16.70 -5.69
N ARG A 291 4.62 16.99 -6.81
CA ARG A 291 3.17 17.06 -6.90
C ARG A 291 2.57 15.72 -7.28
N ILE A 292 1.27 15.56 -7.04
CA ILE A 292 0.49 14.40 -7.50
C ILE A 292 0.71 14.15 -9.00
N ARG A 293 0.63 15.19 -9.84
CA ARG A 293 0.88 15.07 -11.28
C ARG A 293 2.24 14.50 -11.65
N ASP A 294 3.26 14.68 -10.81
CA ASP A 294 4.64 14.30 -11.11
C ASP A 294 4.86 12.78 -10.91
N VAL A 295 3.93 12.08 -10.24
CA VAL A 295 4.02 10.63 -9.96
C VAL A 295 2.99 9.79 -10.72
N MET A 296 2.30 10.37 -11.69
CA MET A 296 1.21 9.69 -12.39
C MET A 296 1.69 8.66 -13.41
N ASP A 297 2.89 8.79 -13.97
CA ASP A 297 3.36 7.89 -15.04
C ASP A 297 4.63 7.16 -14.62
N ILE A 298 4.49 5.87 -14.32
CA ILE A 298 5.60 5.01 -13.89
C ILE A 298 6.71 4.91 -14.94
N THR A 299 6.39 5.10 -16.23
CA THR A 299 7.40 5.08 -17.31
C THR A 299 8.33 6.30 -17.23
N THR A 300 7.78 7.47 -16.86
CA THR A 300 8.59 8.68 -16.61
C THR A 300 9.36 8.61 -15.30
N LEU A 301 8.86 7.84 -14.34
CA LEU A 301 9.52 7.58 -13.05
C LEU A 301 10.62 6.52 -13.17
N GLY A 302 10.75 5.85 -14.32
CA GLY A 302 11.88 4.98 -14.64
C GLY A 302 11.79 3.56 -14.08
N TYR A 303 10.60 3.09 -13.71
CA TYR A 303 10.38 1.72 -13.23
C TYR A 303 9.21 1.02 -13.91
N ALA A 304 9.21 -0.31 -13.84
CA ALA A 304 8.15 -1.18 -14.35
C ALA A 304 7.92 -2.38 -13.41
N TYR A 305 6.80 -3.06 -13.59
CA TYR A 305 6.46 -4.29 -12.86
C TYR A 305 6.63 -5.53 -13.73
N GLU A 306 7.09 -6.62 -13.11
CA GLU A 306 7.18 -7.95 -13.73
C GLU A 306 6.41 -9.01 -12.93
N PRO A 307 5.48 -9.76 -13.56
CA PRO A 307 5.04 -9.61 -14.95
C PRO A 307 4.27 -8.31 -15.21
N GLY A 308 4.43 -7.77 -16.42
CA GLY A 308 3.57 -6.70 -16.93
C GLY A 308 2.15 -7.20 -17.19
N VAL A 309 1.19 -6.28 -17.25
CA VAL A 309 -0.21 -6.62 -17.56
C VAL A 309 -0.43 -6.79 -19.07
N PRO A 310 -1.01 -7.92 -19.54
CA PRO A 310 -1.50 -8.01 -20.90
C PRO A 310 -2.69 -7.06 -21.10
N LEU A 311 -2.57 -6.12 -22.03
CA LEU A 311 -3.62 -5.14 -22.30
C LEU A 311 -4.51 -5.60 -23.45
N THR A 312 -5.83 -5.51 -23.26
CA THR A 312 -6.82 -5.71 -24.33
C THR A 312 -7.84 -4.58 -24.28
N LYS A 313 -8.15 -3.98 -25.43
CA LYS A 313 -9.13 -2.89 -25.50
C LYS A 313 -10.49 -3.44 -25.06
N ARG A 314 -11.05 -2.92 -23.98
CA ARG A 314 -12.37 -3.34 -23.51
C ARG A 314 -13.44 -2.70 -24.40
N PRO A 315 -14.50 -3.44 -24.76
CA PRO A 315 -15.58 -2.87 -25.54
C PRO A 315 -16.23 -1.73 -24.74
N PHE A 316 -16.62 -0.67 -25.43
CA PHE A 316 -17.44 0.37 -24.83
C PHE A 316 -18.78 -0.26 -24.42
N LYS A 317 -19.01 -0.37 -23.11
CA LYS A 317 -20.33 -0.71 -22.57
C LYS A 317 -21.06 0.59 -22.29
N SER A 318 -22.01 0.93 -23.15
CA SER A 318 -22.97 1.99 -22.83
C SER A 318 -23.69 1.61 -21.55
N PRO A 319 -23.88 2.54 -20.57
CA PRO A 319 -24.72 2.28 -19.41
C PRO A 319 -26.19 2.02 -19.78
N PHE A 320 -26.56 2.22 -21.05
CA PHE A 320 -27.88 1.95 -21.62
C PHE A 320 -27.96 0.65 -22.46
N MET A 321 -26.85 -0.08 -22.61
CA MET A 321 -26.83 -1.37 -23.29
C MET A 321 -26.71 -2.45 -22.23
N ALA A 322 -27.86 -2.98 -21.82
CA ALA A 322 -27.97 -4.14 -20.93
C ALA A 322 -27.52 -5.43 -21.63
#